data_AF-A0A094PZI8-F1
#
_entry.id   AF-A0A094PZI8-F1
#
_cell.length_a   1.000
_cell.length_b   1.000
_cell.length_c   1.000
_cell.angle_alpha   90.00
_cell.angle_beta   90.00
_cell.angle_gamma   90.00
#
_symmetry.space_group_name_H-M   'P 1'
#
loop_
_entity.id
_entity.type
_entity.pdbx_description
1 polymer ?
#
loop_
_entity_poly.entity_id
_entity_poly.type
_entity_poly.pdbx_seq_one_letter_code
_entity_poly.pdbx_strand_id
1 'polypeptide(L)'
;MTADSGETMSAEAVARLASLRQSIDNIDAALIHLLAERFKCTQQVGVLKAENEMPASDPDREKRQVARLRALAEQADLDPAFAEKWF
;
A
#
# COMPACT_ATOMS: atom_id res chain seq x y z
N MET A 1 26.14 -31.09 27.40
CA MET A 1 24.84 -31.74 27.25
C MET A 1 23.75 -30.70 27.50
N THR A 2 23.38 -29.96 26.46
CA THR A 2 22.16 -29.15 26.40
C THR A 2 21.73 -29.24 24.95
N ALA A 3 20.72 -30.07 24.69
CA ALA A 3 20.20 -30.31 23.36
C ALA A 3 19.64 -29.00 22.81
N ASP A 4 20.18 -28.61 21.66
CA ASP A 4 19.61 -27.64 20.75
C ASP A 4 18.16 -28.04 20.47
N SER A 5 17.23 -27.29 21.04
CA SER A 5 15.80 -27.51 20.87
C SER A 5 15.39 -26.86 19.55
N GLY A 6 15.86 -27.44 18.45
CA GLY A 6 15.38 -27.13 17.11
C GLY A 6 13.93 -27.57 17.03
N GLU A 7 13.00 -26.65 17.25
CA GLU A 7 11.58 -26.87 16.96
C GLU A 7 11.44 -27.19 15.47
N THR A 8 11.31 -28.48 15.16
CA THR A 8 10.97 -28.94 13.82
C THR A 8 9.60 -28.35 13.46
N MET A 9 9.58 -27.34 12.58
CA MET A 9 8.33 -26.79 12.05
C MET A 9 7.50 -27.93 11.45
N SER A 10 6.20 -28.00 11.80
CA SER A 10 5.33 -29.02 11.24
C SER A 10 5.21 -28.83 9.72
N ALA A 11 5.13 -29.94 8.97
CA ALA A 11 4.96 -29.89 7.52
C ALA A 11 3.69 -29.10 7.12
N GLU A 12 2.65 -29.14 7.95
CA GLU A 12 1.42 -28.35 7.78
C GLU A 12 1.68 -26.84 7.93
N ALA A 13 2.44 -26.42 8.95
CA ALA A 13 2.80 -25.03 9.15
C ALA A 13 3.61 -24.47 7.97
N VAL A 14 4.55 -25.26 7.44
CA VAL A 14 5.35 -24.90 6.26
C VAL A 14 4.46 -24.73 5.02
N ALA A 15 3.54 -25.67 4.77
CA ALA A 15 2.61 -25.58 3.65
C ALA A 15 1.68 -24.35 3.76
N ARG A 16 1.17 -24.06 4.97
CA ARG A 16 0.32 -22.89 5.21
C ARG A 16 1.09 -21.58 4.99
N LEU A 17 2.33 -21.50 5.48
CA LEU A 17 3.20 -20.35 5.25
C LEU A 17 3.45 -20.10 3.76
N ALA A 18 3.72 -21.15 2.98
CA ALA A 18 3.91 -21.03 1.53
C ALA A 18 2.65 -20.49 0.83
N SER A 19 1.46 -20.99 1.20
CA SER A 19 0.19 -20.51 0.66
C SER A 19 -0.09 -19.03 1.00
N LEU A 20 0.22 -18.60 2.23
CA LEU A 20 0.06 -17.21 2.63
C LEU A 20 1.01 -16.29 1.86
N ARG A 21 2.28 -16.70 1.68
CA ARG A 21 3.27 -15.95 0.90
C ARG A 21 2.85 -15.80 -0.56
N GLN A 22 2.34 -16.87 -1.18
CA GLN A 22 1.81 -16.77 -2.54
C GLN A 22 0.65 -15.77 -2.64
N SER A 23 -0.17 -15.66 -1.60
CA SER A 23 -1.26 -14.68 -1.55
C SER A 23 -0.73 -13.26 -1.41
N ILE A 24 0.31 -13.05 -0.60
CA ILE A 24 1.02 -11.77 -0.47
C ILE A 24 1.62 -11.35 -1.82
N ASP A 25 2.36 -12.24 -2.48
CA ASP A 25 2.99 -11.95 -3.78
C ASP A 25 1.96 -11.52 -4.83
N ASN A 26 0.78 -12.15 -4.83
CA ASN A 26 -0.31 -11.80 -5.73
C ASN A 26 -0.90 -10.41 -5.41
N ILE A 27 -1.03 -10.07 -4.13
CA ILE A 27 -1.49 -8.74 -3.69
C ILE A 27 -0.47 -7.68 -4.10
N ASP A 28 0.81 -7.93 -3.88
CA ASP A 28 1.89 -7.00 -4.22
C ASP A 28 1.93 -6.73 -5.72
N ALA A 29 1.78 -7.76 -6.56
CA ALA A 29 1.67 -7.58 -8.00
C ALA A 29 0.49 -6.68 -8.39
N ALA A 30 -0.68 -6.88 -7.78
CA ALA A 30 -1.84 -6.02 -8.02
C ALA A 30 -1.61 -4.58 -7.54
N LEU A 31 -0.97 -4.38 -6.39
CA LEU A 31 -0.61 -3.06 -5.87
C LEU A 31 0.32 -2.30 -6.83
N ILE A 32 1.33 -2.97 -7.40
CA ILE A 32 2.23 -2.35 -8.38
C ILE A 32 1.49 -1.87 -9.62
N HIS A 33 0.57 -2.67 -10.16
CA HIS A 33 -0.25 -2.26 -11.30
C HIS A 33 -1.15 -1.06 -10.97
N LEU A 34 -1.80 -1.06 -9.80
CA LEU A 34 -2.65 0.05 -9.36
C LEU A 34 -1.85 1.34 -9.13
N LEU A 35 -0.65 1.23 -8.56
CA LEU A 35 0.25 2.37 -8.39
C LEU A 35 0.69 2.93 -9.74
N ALA A 36 1.03 2.08 -10.71
CA ALA A 36 1.39 2.51 -12.06
C ALA A 36 0.26 3.32 -12.72
N GLU A 37 -0.99 2.86 -12.63
CA GLU A 37 -2.14 3.61 -13.13
C GLU A 37 -2.36 4.92 -12.38
N ARG A 38 -2.24 4.93 -11.04
CA ARG A 38 -2.30 6.16 -10.24
C ARG A 38 -1.24 7.17 -10.69
N PHE A 39 -0.01 6.73 -10.96
CA PHE A 39 1.06 7.61 -11.43
C PHE A 39 0.75 8.22 -12.80
N LYS A 40 0.18 7.44 -13.73
CA LYS A 40 -0.29 7.98 -15.03
C LYS A 40 -1.31 9.10 -14.81
N CYS A 41 -2.28 8.92 -13.92
CA CYS A 41 -3.23 9.98 -13.58
C CYS A 41 -2.54 11.22 -13.01
N THR A 42 -1.56 11.06 -12.10
CA THR A 42 -0.81 12.23 -11.56
C THR A 42 -0.02 12.97 -12.63
N GLN A 43 0.55 12.27 -13.61
CA GLN A 43 1.22 12.91 -14.74
C GLN A 43 0.23 13.70 -15.60
N GLN A 44 -0.93 13.12 -15.91
CA GLN A 44 -1.98 13.82 -16.66
C GLN A 44 -2.50 15.05 -15.91
N VAL A 45 -2.68 14.97 -14.59
CA VAL A 45 -3.02 16.13 -13.75
C VAL A 45 -1.94 17.19 -13.83
N GLY A 46 -0.66 16.80 -13.79
CA GLY A 46 0.47 17.72 -13.93
C GLY A 46 0.49 18.45 -15.27
N VAL A 47 0.31 17.70 -16.37
CA VAL A 47 0.22 18.26 -17.74
C VAL A 47 -0.96 19.24 -17.83
N LEU A 48 -2.15 18.81 -17.41
CA LEU A 48 -3.35 19.66 -17.44
C LEU A 48 -3.14 20.96 -16.66
N LYS A 49 -2.56 20.88 -15.46
CA LYS A 49 -2.27 22.06 -14.64
C LYS A 49 -1.29 22.99 -15.35
N ALA A 50 -0.22 22.46 -15.94
CA ALA A 50 0.78 23.25 -16.64
C ALA A 50 0.20 23.96 -17.88
N GLU A 51 -0.60 23.24 -18.69
CA GLU A 51 -1.24 23.78 -19.90
C GLU A 51 -2.24 24.91 -19.60
N ASN A 52 -2.81 24.93 -18.39
CA ASN A 52 -3.84 25.88 -17.99
C ASN A 52 -3.35 26.85 -16.90
N GLU A 53 -2.04 26.99 -16.72
CA GLU A 53 -1.40 27.90 -15.75
C GLU A 53 -1.93 27.74 -14.31
N MET A 54 -2.35 26.51 -13.95
CA MET A 54 -2.88 26.21 -12.63
C MET A 54 -1.75 25.97 -11.61
N PRO A 55 -1.98 26.29 -10.33
CA PRO A 55 -1.00 26.02 -9.27
C PRO A 55 -0.66 24.53 -9.15
N ALA A 56 0.64 24.24 -9.00
CA ALA A 56 1.13 22.88 -8.79
C ALA A 56 0.59 22.25 -7.49
N SER A 57 0.62 23.01 -6.39
CA SER A 57 0.05 22.61 -5.09
C SER A 57 -1.38 23.10 -4.93
N ASP A 58 -2.19 22.29 -4.23
CA ASP A 58 -3.52 22.64 -3.77
C ASP A 58 -3.65 22.13 -2.32
N PRO A 59 -3.27 22.97 -1.33
CA PRO A 59 -3.19 22.55 0.07
C PRO A 59 -4.53 22.03 0.62
N ASP A 60 -5.65 22.54 0.15
CA ASP A 60 -6.96 22.09 0.61
C ASP A 60 -7.35 20.76 -0.02
N ARG A 61 -6.97 20.51 -1.28
CA ARG A 61 -7.11 19.18 -1.90
C ARG A 61 -6.22 18.13 -1.24
N GLU A 62 -5.01 18.51 -0.85
CA GLU A 62 -4.04 17.66 -0.12
C GLU A 62 -4.61 17.29 1.26
N LYS A 63 -5.10 18.25 2.05
CA LYS A 63 -5.78 17.99 3.33
C LYS A 63 -6.96 17.02 3.19
N ARG A 64 -7.82 17.22 2.18
CA ARG A 64 -8.95 16.32 1.89
C ARG A 64 -8.48 14.92 1.49
N GLN A 65 -7.36 14.80 0.78
CA GLN A 65 -6.77 13.51 0.41
C GLN A 65 -6.33 12.74 1.65
N VAL A 66 -5.58 13.38 2.54
CA VAL A 66 -5.07 12.78 3.78
C VAL A 66 -6.22 12.33 4.67
N ALA A 67 -7.21 13.21 4.89
CA ALA A 67 -8.40 12.86 5.68
C ALA A 67 -9.13 11.63 5.12
N ARG A 68 -9.27 11.54 3.78
CA ARG A 68 -9.89 10.40 3.12
C ARG A 68 -9.05 9.11 3.25
N LEU A 69 -7.73 9.19 3.11
CA LEU A 69 -6.84 8.04 3.27
C LEU A 69 -6.91 7.46 4.68
N ARG A 70 -6.91 8.34 5.69
CA ARG A 70 -7.05 7.94 7.09
C ARG A 70 -8.39 7.23 7.35
N ALA A 71 -9.50 7.78 6.86
CA ALA A 71 -10.81 7.16 7.00
C ALA A 71 -10.90 5.80 6.29
N LEU A 72 -10.28 5.64 5.12
CA LEU A 72 -10.22 4.35 4.42
C LEU A 72 -9.39 3.32 5.20
N ALA A 73 -8.29 3.76 5.84
CA ALA A 73 -7.47 2.88 6.67
C ALA A 73 -8.25 2.39 7.91
N GLU A 74 -8.96 3.28 8.60
CA GLU A 74 -9.83 2.92 9.73
C GLU A 74 -10.90 1.88 9.32
N GLN A 75 -11.51 2.05 8.15
CA GLN A 75 -12.51 1.11 7.62
C GLN A 75 -11.92 -0.26 7.26
N ALA A 76 -10.61 -0.32 6.98
CA ALA A 76 -9.90 -1.53 6.59
C ALA A 76 -9.12 -2.17 7.75
N ASP A 77 -9.35 -1.73 8.99
CA ASP A 77 -8.59 -2.13 10.19
C ASP A 77 -7.06 -1.96 10.02
N LEU A 78 -6.65 -0.94 9.26
CA LEU A 78 -5.26 -0.55 9.04
C LEU A 78 -4.93 0.71 9.83
N ASP A 79 -3.73 0.79 10.41
CA ASP A 79 -3.26 1.99 11.11
C ASP A 79 -3.33 3.22 10.18
N PRO A 80 -4.11 4.26 10.51
CA PRO A 80 -4.21 5.46 9.68
C PRO A 80 -2.88 6.20 9.51
N ALA A 81 -2.00 6.13 10.51
CA ALA A 81 -0.67 6.73 10.42
C ALA A 81 0.24 5.97 9.45
N PHE A 82 0.05 4.65 9.31
CA PHE A 82 0.71 3.85 8.29
C PHE A 82 0.21 4.21 6.89
N ALA A 83 -1.11 4.30 6.71
CA ALA A 83 -1.70 4.66 5.41
C ALA A 83 -1.28 6.06 4.93
N GLU A 84 -1.19 7.03 5.84
CA GLU A 84 -0.73 8.40 5.51
C GLU A 84 0.74 8.45 5.09
N LYS A 85 1.61 7.62 5.67
CA LYS A 85 3.03 7.58 5.28
C LYS A 85 3.27 6.89 3.94
N TRP A 86 2.38 5.99 3.56
CA TRP A 86 2.55 5.15 2.37
C TRP A 86 1.92 5.73 1.10
N PHE A 87 0.97 6.68 1.22
CA PHE A 87 0.15 7.20 0.11
C PHE A 87 0.17 8.71 -0.07
#